data_AF-A0A7C1AX81-F1
#
_entry.id   AF-A0A7C1AX81-F1
#
_cell.length_a   1.000
_cell.length_b   1.000
_cell.length_c   1.000
_cell.angle_alpha   90.00
_cell.angle_beta   90.00
_cell.angle_gamma   90.00
#
_symmetry.space_group_name_H-M   'P 1'
#
loop_
_entity.id
_entity.type
_entity.pdbx_description
1 polymer ?
#
loop_
_entity_poly.entity_id
_entity_poly.type
_entity_poly.pdbx_seq_one_letter_code
_entity_poly.pdbx_strand_id
1 'polypeptide(L)'
;MPELSECYKLLGLKPGATVEEIKRAYRRLAKEWHPDRLGPEASESSREEGRLKFAKITDVNRTVLNHARVMEQIKKHGSSFYSAESPAGTESKVSSSEKVQRKASRDVKQPGAFFNTRAKVMALLFSILLLSSFIVRDVMKRSGPRYVFKHSSPPVHVRTESIMPQTGHKIPGKNLPSVNEFMRRRGFFSLGSTKQQVMAVQGPPDRVYGRAWYYGLSMLFFEGDRVVGYDNFDGRLRIRLVPRKLPQTIPSWFTLGSSKDEVLLVQGTPTRVFRSVWYYGLDKVFFKNGRVVGYDNFTGRLNVRLVPSSSVFTSDKRLFTIGSTPDEVIAVQGTPTRVQRNRWYYGLSEVIFRKGHVAWVNNIGKNLKFMSPSGQEIGKR
;
A
#
# COMPACT_ATOMS: atom_id res chain seq x y z
N MET A 1 8.85 0.13 5.29
CA MET A 1 9.06 1.26 4.36
C MET A 1 10.53 1.65 4.43
N PRO A 2 11.14 2.29 3.42
CA PRO A 2 12.46 2.89 3.61
C PRO A 2 12.35 3.89 4.77
N GLU A 3 13.41 4.04 5.55
CA GLU A 3 13.43 5.05 6.62
C GLU A 3 13.14 6.43 6.02
N LEU A 4 12.49 7.31 6.78
CA LEU A 4 12.05 8.61 6.26
C LEU A 4 13.24 9.42 5.69
N SER A 5 14.40 9.31 6.33
CA SER A 5 15.66 9.92 5.87
C SER A 5 16.14 9.36 4.53
N GLU A 6 15.97 8.06 4.27
CA GLU A 6 16.26 7.42 3.00
C GLU A 6 15.32 7.92 1.90
N CYS A 7 14.06 8.17 2.24
CA CYS A 7 13.09 8.77 1.32
C CYS A 7 13.53 10.19 0.89
N TYR A 8 13.98 11.03 1.83
CA TYR A 8 14.53 12.36 1.47
C TYR A 8 15.77 12.23 0.57
N LYS A 9 16.69 11.31 0.87
CA LYS A 9 17.87 11.03 0.04
C LYS A 9 17.52 10.58 -1.37
N LEU A 10 16.50 9.74 -1.54
CA LEU A 10 16.03 9.28 -2.84
C LEU A 10 15.47 10.41 -3.72
N LEU A 11 15.03 11.54 -3.13
CA LEU A 11 14.70 12.75 -3.89
C LEU A 11 15.87 13.73 -4.07
N GLY A 12 17.03 13.42 -3.48
CA GLY A 12 18.17 14.33 -3.41
C GLY A 12 17.95 15.48 -2.44
N LEU A 13 17.23 15.25 -1.34
CA LEU A 13 16.90 16.25 -0.33
C LEU A 13 17.47 15.88 1.04
N LYS A 14 17.69 16.90 1.88
CA LYS A 14 17.99 16.71 3.31
C LYS A 14 16.68 16.53 4.09
N PRO A 15 16.68 15.76 5.20
CA PRO A 15 15.53 15.72 6.12
C PRO A 15 15.11 17.12 6.56
N GLY A 16 13.80 17.38 6.58
CA GLY A 16 13.27 18.70 6.92
C GLY A 16 13.10 19.67 5.74
N ALA A 17 13.38 19.25 4.50
CA ALA A 17 13.08 20.04 3.31
C ALA A 17 11.59 20.43 3.26
N THR A 18 11.35 21.66 2.80
CA THR A 18 10.02 22.29 2.69
C THR A 18 9.13 21.58 1.65
N VAL A 19 7.82 21.78 1.75
CA VAL A 19 6.85 21.24 0.79
C VAL A 19 7.18 21.67 -0.65
N GLU A 20 7.66 22.89 -0.83
CA GLU A 20 8.03 23.47 -2.12
C GLU A 20 9.29 22.81 -2.71
N GLU A 21 10.31 22.58 -1.89
CA GLU A 21 11.54 21.87 -2.27
C GLU A 21 11.24 20.42 -2.67
N ILE A 22 10.37 19.75 -1.90
CA ILE A 22 9.94 18.38 -2.21
C ILE A 22 9.20 18.33 -3.54
N LYS A 23 8.21 19.20 -3.76
CA LYS A 23 7.50 19.26 -5.05
C LYS A 23 8.46 19.56 -6.20
N ARG A 24 9.47 20.42 -5.99
CA ARG A 24 10.46 20.77 -7.01
C ARG A 24 11.34 19.57 -7.36
N ALA A 25 11.87 18.87 -6.36
CA ALA A 25 12.66 17.66 -6.54
C ALA A 25 11.87 16.56 -7.23
N TYR A 26 10.62 16.33 -6.81
CA TYR A 26 9.73 15.39 -7.47
C TYR A 26 9.47 15.77 -8.92
N ARG A 27 9.15 17.03 -9.24
CA ARG A 27 8.94 17.45 -10.64
C ARG A 27 10.19 17.22 -11.51
N ARG A 28 11.38 17.48 -10.97
CA ARG A 28 12.66 17.22 -11.65
C ARG A 28 12.82 15.74 -11.97
N LEU A 29 12.69 14.88 -10.95
CA LEU A 29 12.82 13.42 -11.11
C LEU A 29 11.68 12.83 -11.95
N ALA A 30 10.45 13.34 -11.81
CA ALA A 30 9.32 12.97 -12.64
C ALA A 30 9.62 13.26 -14.10
N LYS A 31 10.12 14.46 -14.43
CA LYS A 31 10.53 14.82 -15.79
C LYS A 31 11.71 13.98 -16.29
N GLU A 32 12.57 13.52 -15.41
CA GLU A 32 13.72 12.67 -15.74
C GLU A 32 13.29 11.24 -16.06
N TRP A 33 12.44 10.66 -15.22
CA TRP A 33 12.08 9.24 -15.26
C TRP A 33 10.71 8.96 -15.89
N HIS A 34 9.95 9.97 -16.33
CA HIS A 34 8.65 9.73 -16.97
C HIS A 34 8.83 8.90 -18.25
N PRO A 35 8.07 7.82 -18.44
CA PRO A 35 8.18 6.98 -19.64
C PRO A 35 7.96 7.78 -20.94
N ASP A 36 7.07 8.78 -20.92
CA ASP A 36 6.76 9.61 -22.11
C ASP A 36 7.89 10.57 -22.52
N ARG A 37 8.95 10.75 -21.72
CA ARG A 37 10.13 11.51 -22.15
C ARG A 37 10.95 10.77 -23.21
N LEU A 38 10.82 9.45 -23.21
CA LEU A 38 11.51 8.59 -24.14
C LEU A 38 10.77 8.65 -25.48
N GLY A 39 11.47 9.09 -26.53
CA GLY A 39 10.90 9.21 -27.87
C GLY A 39 10.32 7.88 -28.40
N PRO A 40 9.62 7.89 -29.54
CA PRO A 40 9.03 6.68 -30.12
C PRO A 40 10.06 5.55 -30.31
N GLU A 41 11.31 5.91 -30.61
CA GLU A 41 12.46 5.01 -30.82
C GLU A 41 13.09 4.41 -29.56
N ALA A 42 12.72 4.90 -28.38
CA ALA A 42 13.32 4.40 -27.15
C ALA A 42 12.86 2.97 -26.84
N SER A 43 13.82 2.12 -26.45
CA SER A 43 13.51 0.74 -26.09
C SER A 43 12.48 0.67 -24.95
N GLU A 44 11.60 -0.32 -25.00
CA GLU A 44 10.64 -0.55 -23.92
C GLU A 44 11.37 -0.86 -22.58
N SER A 45 12.59 -1.41 -22.65
CA SER A 45 13.51 -1.56 -21.51
C SER A 45 13.74 -0.25 -20.77
N SER A 46 14.12 0.79 -21.50
CA SER A 46 14.33 2.13 -20.93
C SER A 46 13.03 2.72 -20.41
N ARG A 47 11.89 2.45 -21.08
CA ARG A 47 10.57 2.92 -20.64
C ARG A 47 10.15 2.31 -19.31
N GLU A 48 10.38 1.02 -19.07
CA GLU A 48 10.09 0.42 -17.76
C GLU A 48 11.06 0.85 -16.68
N GLU A 49 12.35 0.99 -17.00
CA GLU A 49 13.27 1.55 -16.02
C GLU A 49 12.77 2.94 -15.59
N GLY A 50 12.30 3.74 -16.56
CA GLY A 50 11.54 4.96 -16.33
C GLY A 50 10.32 4.73 -15.45
N ARG A 51 9.40 3.80 -15.79
CA ARG A 51 8.19 3.51 -14.99
C ARG A 51 8.47 3.04 -13.57
N LEU A 52 9.46 2.17 -13.37
CA LEU A 52 9.85 1.65 -12.06
C LEU A 52 10.49 2.75 -11.22
N LYS A 53 11.41 3.52 -11.80
CA LYS A 53 12.00 4.69 -11.13
C LYS A 53 10.92 5.72 -10.84
N PHE A 54 10.02 5.98 -11.78
CA PHE A 54 8.88 6.89 -11.64
C PHE A 54 7.92 6.45 -10.54
N ALA A 55 7.55 5.18 -10.49
CA ALA A 55 6.71 4.62 -9.43
C ALA A 55 7.41 4.73 -8.06
N LYS A 56 8.72 4.43 -8.00
CA LYS A 56 9.53 4.56 -6.80
C LYS A 56 9.63 6.01 -6.31
N ILE A 57 9.97 6.97 -7.18
CA ILE A 57 10.02 8.40 -6.79
C ILE A 57 8.65 8.95 -6.44
N THR A 58 7.57 8.43 -7.04
CA THR A 58 6.20 8.85 -6.74
C THR A 58 5.81 8.42 -5.31
N ASP A 59 6.18 7.20 -4.92
CA ASP A 59 6.00 6.72 -3.54
C ASP A 59 6.81 7.54 -2.54
N VAL A 60 8.09 7.73 -2.83
CA VAL A 60 9.01 8.50 -2.00
C VAL A 60 8.51 9.94 -1.84
N ASN A 61 8.13 10.59 -2.95
CA ASN A 61 7.56 11.93 -2.93
C ASN A 61 6.28 11.97 -2.11
N ARG A 62 5.39 10.99 -2.30
CA ARG A 62 4.19 10.88 -1.48
C ARG A 62 4.57 10.84 0.00
N THR A 63 5.55 10.03 0.41
CA THR A 63 6.03 9.90 1.81
C THR A 63 6.58 11.19 2.37
N VAL A 64 7.56 11.81 1.70
CA VAL A 64 8.23 12.99 2.25
C VAL A 64 7.37 14.27 2.17
N LEU A 65 6.58 14.44 1.10
CA LEU A 65 5.70 15.61 0.92
C LEU A 65 4.64 15.66 2.02
N ASN A 66 4.14 14.48 2.36
CA ASN A 66 3.17 14.29 3.42
C ASN A 66 3.79 14.54 4.80
N HIS A 67 4.97 14.00 5.09
CA HIS A 67 5.71 14.31 6.31
C HIS A 67 5.93 15.82 6.48
N ALA A 68 6.41 16.52 5.43
CA ALA A 68 6.66 17.95 5.49
C ALA A 68 5.39 18.78 5.78
N ARG A 69 4.24 18.40 5.20
CA ARG A 69 2.95 19.05 5.48
C ARG A 69 2.50 18.91 6.92
N VAL A 70 2.72 17.75 7.54
CA VAL A 70 2.40 17.53 8.96
C VAL A 70 3.29 18.41 9.82
N MET A 71 4.59 18.46 9.53
CA MET A 71 5.52 19.32 10.27
C MET A 71 5.19 20.80 10.14
N GLU A 72 4.73 21.26 8.97
CA GLU A 72 4.21 22.62 8.79
C GLU A 72 2.94 22.87 9.62
N GLN A 73 2.02 21.91 9.68
CA GLN A 73 0.81 22.01 10.49
C GLN A 73 1.13 22.04 11.99
N ILE A 74 2.06 21.21 12.45
CA ILE A 74 2.55 21.21 13.84
C ILE A 74 3.19 22.55 14.17
N LYS A 75 4.04 23.12 13.30
CA LYS A 75 4.62 24.46 13.51
C LYS A 75 3.56 25.55 13.57
N LYS A 76 2.52 25.46 12.71
CA LYS A 76 1.44 26.45 12.62
C LYS A 76 0.46 26.41 13.80
N HIS A 77 0.22 25.24 14.40
CA HIS A 77 -0.73 25.08 15.51
C HIS A 77 -0.03 24.86 16.87
N GLY A 78 1.27 24.54 16.87
CA GLY A 78 2.09 24.35 18.07
C GLY A 78 2.45 25.65 18.79
N SER A 79 2.26 26.82 18.15
CA SER A 79 2.35 28.12 18.83
C SER A 79 1.13 28.44 19.70
N SER A 80 0.07 27.60 19.66
CA SER A 80 -1.11 27.74 20.52
C SER A 80 -1.07 26.81 21.75
N PHE A 81 -0.08 25.90 21.86
CA PHE A 81 -0.09 24.82 22.86
C PHE A 81 1.07 24.88 23.88
N TYR A 82 2.07 25.74 23.67
CA TYR A 82 3.22 25.91 24.61
C TYR A 82 3.19 27.22 25.41
N SER A 83 2.04 27.91 25.49
CA SER A 83 1.87 29.10 26.33
C SER A 83 0.92 28.91 27.52
N ALA A 84 0.46 27.69 27.77
CA ALA A 84 -0.30 27.36 28.97
C ALA A 84 0.45 26.28 29.75
N GLU A 85 0.79 26.62 31.00
CA GLU A 85 1.32 25.77 32.08
C GLU A 85 2.84 25.62 32.21
N SER A 86 3.46 26.65 32.82
CA SER A 86 4.39 26.44 33.93
C SER A 86 3.67 26.79 35.24
N PRO A 87 3.69 25.95 36.29
CA PRO A 87 3.09 26.27 37.57
C PRO A 87 4.07 26.94 38.55
N ALA A 88 3.49 27.86 39.34
CA ALA A 88 3.87 28.34 40.66
C ALA A 88 5.03 29.36 40.83
N GLY A 89 4.68 30.50 41.45
CA GLY A 89 5.61 31.52 41.94
C GLY A 89 4.92 32.84 42.34
N THR A 90 4.07 32.76 43.38
CA THR A 90 3.62 33.78 44.36
C THR A 90 3.72 35.31 44.12
N GLU A 91 2.60 35.95 44.50
CA GLU A 91 2.49 37.23 45.23
C GLU A 91 2.37 38.59 44.50
N SER A 92 1.13 39.10 44.57
CA SER A 92 0.74 40.34 45.27
C SER A 92 0.26 41.54 44.43
N LYS A 93 -0.92 42.04 44.86
CA LYS A 93 -1.43 43.42 44.82
C LYS A 93 -1.76 44.03 43.44
N VAL A 94 -2.69 44.96 43.24
CA VAL A 94 -3.86 45.60 43.89
C VAL A 94 -4.35 46.59 42.81
N SER A 95 -5.66 46.91 42.77
CA SER A 95 -6.24 48.10 42.09
C SER A 95 -6.24 48.06 40.54
N SER A 96 -7.14 48.65 39.76
CA SER A 96 -8.40 49.39 39.90
C SER A 96 -8.94 49.56 38.47
N SER A 97 -10.26 49.73 38.36
CA SER A 97 -11.02 50.41 37.31
C SER A 97 -10.33 50.81 35.98
N GLU A 98 -10.95 50.47 34.84
CA GLU A 98 -11.68 51.47 34.04
C GLU A 98 -12.44 50.86 32.85
N LYS A 99 -13.66 51.38 32.67
CA LYS A 99 -14.51 51.25 31.49
C LYS A 99 -13.90 52.05 30.35
N VAL A 100 -13.90 51.50 29.12
CA VAL A 100 -14.23 52.30 27.93
C VAL A 100 -15.12 51.50 26.99
N GLN A 101 -16.24 52.13 26.69
CA GLN A 101 -17.33 51.73 25.80
C GLN A 101 -17.39 52.79 24.70
N ARG A 102 -17.49 52.39 23.42
CA ARG A 102 -18.17 53.08 22.29
C ARG A 102 -17.84 52.33 20.97
N LYS A 103 -18.83 51.70 20.32
CA LYS A 103 -19.77 52.21 19.29
C LYS A 103 -19.05 52.53 17.97
N ALA A 104 -19.27 51.73 16.91
CA ALA A 104 -20.27 51.94 15.84
C ALA A 104 -19.56 52.56 14.61
N SER A 105 -19.85 52.35 13.32
CA SER A 105 -20.72 51.51 12.49
C SER A 105 -20.33 51.83 11.02
N ARG A 106 -20.83 51.02 10.06
CA ARG A 106 -20.83 51.21 8.58
C ARG A 106 -19.51 50.77 7.89
N ASP A 107 -19.50 50.09 6.75
CA ASP A 107 -20.44 50.05 5.62
C ASP A 107 -20.50 48.66 4.96
N VAL A 108 -21.67 48.38 4.37
CA VAL A 108 -21.95 47.24 3.50
C VAL A 108 -21.29 47.46 2.13
N LYS A 109 -20.50 46.49 1.67
CA LYS A 109 -20.33 46.16 0.25
C LYS A 109 -20.09 44.66 0.13
N GLN A 110 -21.03 43.96 -0.53
CA GLN A 110 -20.77 42.62 -1.05
C GLN A 110 -19.63 42.68 -2.07
N PRO A 111 -18.83 41.61 -2.18
CA PRO A 111 -18.68 41.05 -3.53
C PRO A 111 -18.74 39.52 -3.56
N GLY A 112 -19.45 39.02 -4.57
CA GLY A 112 -18.90 38.09 -5.55
C GLY A 112 -18.53 36.69 -5.07
N ALA A 113 -19.34 35.72 -5.46
CA ALA A 113 -19.03 34.30 -5.42
C ALA A 113 -17.66 34.00 -6.08
N PHE A 114 -16.62 33.77 -5.28
CA PHE A 114 -15.38 33.14 -5.72
C PHE A 114 -15.45 31.63 -5.45
N PHE A 115 -16.01 30.89 -6.40
CA PHE A 115 -15.89 29.44 -6.44
C PHE A 115 -14.42 29.05 -6.67
N ASN A 116 -13.78 28.53 -5.62
CA ASN A 116 -12.36 28.21 -5.58
C ASN A 116 -11.95 27.15 -6.64
N THR A 117 -11.16 27.56 -7.62
CA THR A 117 -10.54 26.76 -8.70
C THR A 117 -9.69 25.58 -8.18
N ARG A 118 -9.30 25.62 -6.90
CA ARG A 118 -8.53 24.56 -6.21
C ARG A 118 -9.30 23.26 -6.00
N ALA A 119 -10.63 23.31 -5.84
CA ALA A 119 -11.45 22.10 -5.71
C ALA A 119 -11.59 21.37 -7.06
N LYS A 120 -11.63 22.12 -8.17
CA LYS A 120 -11.72 21.56 -9.53
C LYS A 120 -10.43 20.87 -9.96
N VAL A 121 -9.25 21.41 -9.63
CA VAL A 121 -7.95 20.78 -9.98
C VAL A 121 -7.71 19.47 -9.21
N MET A 122 -8.14 19.39 -7.94
CA MET A 122 -8.02 18.17 -7.14
C MET A 122 -9.04 17.10 -7.57
N ALA A 123 -10.25 17.50 -7.97
CA ALA A 123 -11.22 16.60 -8.58
C ALA A 123 -10.74 16.11 -9.96
N LEU A 124 -10.02 16.93 -10.73
CA LEU A 124 -9.46 16.57 -12.04
C LEU A 124 -8.30 15.57 -11.93
N LEU A 125 -7.44 15.69 -10.90
CA LEU A 125 -6.37 14.71 -10.64
C LEU A 125 -6.93 13.38 -10.11
N PHE A 126 -8.01 13.43 -9.31
CA PHE A 126 -8.76 12.24 -8.91
C PHE A 126 -9.53 11.61 -10.07
N SER A 127 -10.06 12.42 -11.00
CA SER A 127 -10.77 11.93 -12.19
C SER A 127 -9.81 11.38 -13.24
N ILE A 128 -8.57 11.87 -13.37
CA ILE A 128 -7.54 11.29 -14.26
C ILE A 128 -7.03 9.94 -13.70
N LEU A 129 -6.88 9.82 -12.38
CA LEU A 129 -6.62 8.53 -11.71
C LEU A 129 -7.81 7.55 -11.82
N LEU A 130 -9.05 8.05 -11.93
CA LEU A 130 -10.24 7.23 -12.21
C LEU A 130 -10.48 7.01 -13.72
N LEU A 131 -10.02 7.88 -14.62
CA LEU A 131 -10.15 7.72 -16.08
C LEU A 131 -9.18 6.69 -16.66
N SER A 132 -8.01 6.51 -16.03
CA SER A 132 -7.16 5.34 -16.31
C SER A 132 -7.82 4.01 -15.91
N SER A 133 -8.88 4.04 -15.09
CA SER A 133 -9.75 2.89 -14.82
C SER A 133 -10.95 2.77 -15.77
N PHE A 134 -11.17 3.76 -16.65
CA PHE A 134 -12.23 3.74 -17.67
C PHE A 134 -11.75 3.14 -19.00
N ILE A 135 -10.48 3.36 -19.40
CA ILE A 135 -9.84 2.63 -20.52
C ILE A 135 -9.78 1.11 -20.21
N VAL A 136 -9.83 0.76 -18.92
CA VAL A 136 -9.88 -0.62 -18.42
C VAL A 136 -11.30 -1.20 -18.47
N ARG A 137 -12.36 -0.40 -18.59
CA ARG A 137 -13.76 -0.85 -18.51
C ARG A 137 -14.33 -1.31 -19.84
N ASP A 138 -13.91 -0.72 -20.96
CA ASP A 138 -14.57 -0.98 -22.26
C ASP A 138 -13.99 -2.17 -23.05
N VAL A 139 -12.80 -2.65 -22.69
CA VAL A 139 -12.23 -3.91 -23.21
C VAL A 139 -12.56 -5.12 -22.30
N MET A 140 -13.27 -4.91 -21.18
CA MET A 140 -13.50 -5.92 -20.12
C MET A 140 -14.78 -6.77 -20.23
N LYS A 141 -15.54 -6.70 -21.32
CA LYS A 141 -16.76 -7.50 -21.52
C LYS A 141 -16.55 -8.87 -22.18
N ARG A 142 -15.38 -9.51 -22.01
CA ARG A 142 -15.20 -10.92 -22.42
C ARG A 142 -14.69 -11.74 -21.24
N SER A 143 -15.62 -12.51 -20.67
CA SER A 143 -15.45 -13.49 -19.62
C SER A 143 -14.46 -14.58 -20.04
N GLY A 144 -13.16 -14.33 -19.86
CA GLY A 144 -12.15 -15.37 -20.02
C GLY A 144 -12.25 -16.42 -18.90
N PRO A 145 -12.00 -17.71 -19.19
CA PRO A 145 -12.04 -18.77 -18.18
C PRO A 145 -11.04 -18.50 -17.05
N ARG A 146 -11.47 -18.78 -15.81
CA ARG A 146 -10.67 -18.65 -14.59
C ARG A 146 -9.74 -19.85 -14.49
N TYR A 147 -8.43 -19.61 -14.49
CA TYR A 147 -7.50 -20.64 -14.03
C TYR A 147 -7.55 -20.70 -12.50
N VAL A 148 -7.86 -21.88 -11.97
CA VAL A 148 -7.86 -22.16 -10.52
C VAL A 148 -6.55 -22.88 -10.24
N PHE A 149 -5.64 -22.24 -9.51
CA PHE A 149 -4.43 -22.91 -9.03
C PHE A 149 -4.85 -24.04 -8.08
N LYS A 150 -4.41 -25.28 -8.38
CA LYS A 150 -4.37 -26.33 -7.37
C LYS A 150 -3.35 -25.89 -6.31
N HIS A 151 -3.75 -25.96 -5.04
CA HIS A 151 -2.99 -25.39 -3.93
C HIS A 151 -1.61 -26.05 -3.80
N SER A 152 -0.55 -25.38 -4.24
CA SER A 152 0.81 -25.69 -3.78
C SER A 152 1.00 -25.02 -2.42
N SER A 153 0.75 -25.77 -1.34
CA SER A 153 0.98 -25.25 0.01
C SER A 153 2.47 -24.93 0.20
N PRO A 154 2.83 -23.78 0.78
CA PRO A 154 4.22 -23.46 1.09
C PRO A 154 4.84 -24.49 2.05
N PRO A 155 6.12 -24.84 1.90
CA PRO A 155 6.81 -25.69 2.85
C PRO A 155 6.87 -24.99 4.20
N VAL A 156 6.47 -25.73 5.21
CA VAL A 156 6.40 -25.35 6.60
C VAL A 156 7.82 -25.39 7.20
N HIS A 157 8.34 -24.26 7.68
CA HIS A 157 9.57 -24.27 8.50
C HIS A 157 9.18 -24.44 9.98
N VAL A 158 9.65 -25.53 10.59
CA VAL A 158 9.59 -25.74 12.02
C VAL A 158 10.65 -24.85 12.66
N ARG A 159 10.26 -23.70 13.20
CA ARG A 159 11.12 -22.95 14.12
C ARG A 159 10.88 -23.46 15.53
N THR A 160 11.74 -24.37 15.98
CA THR A 160 11.86 -24.75 17.38
C THR A 160 12.63 -23.65 18.11
N GLU A 161 12.00 -22.51 18.36
CA GLU A 161 12.51 -21.54 19.34
C GLU A 161 11.41 -21.22 20.33
N SER A 162 11.51 -21.90 21.47
CA SER A 162 10.79 -21.64 22.70
C SER A 162 11.12 -20.24 23.20
N ILE A 163 10.37 -19.23 22.75
CA ILE A 163 10.33 -17.93 23.42
C ILE A 163 9.13 -17.94 24.37
N MET A 164 9.26 -18.70 25.46
CA MET A 164 8.67 -18.39 26.75
C MET A 164 9.62 -18.90 27.85
N PRO A 165 9.97 -18.08 28.85
CA PRO A 165 10.67 -18.59 30.02
C PRO A 165 9.75 -19.60 30.70
N GLN A 166 10.26 -20.82 30.85
CA GLN A 166 9.65 -21.89 31.63
C GLN A 166 9.69 -21.49 33.11
N THR A 167 8.68 -20.76 33.58
CA THR A 167 8.33 -20.75 34.99
C THR A 167 6.99 -21.46 35.15
N GLY A 168 7.06 -22.66 35.74
CA GLY A 168 5.91 -23.51 35.95
C GLY A 168 4.92 -22.85 36.90
N HIS A 169 3.82 -22.33 36.37
CA HIS A 169 2.58 -22.10 37.10
C HIS A 169 1.44 -22.72 36.29
N LYS A 170 0.81 -23.76 36.87
CA LYS A 170 -0.42 -24.37 36.34
C LYS A 170 -1.48 -23.27 36.23
N ILE A 171 -1.95 -22.98 35.01
CA ILE A 171 -3.11 -22.09 34.81
C ILE A 171 -4.37 -22.96 34.88
N PRO A 172 -5.26 -22.77 35.88
CA PRO A 172 -6.55 -23.44 35.92
C PRO A 172 -7.48 -22.84 34.86
N GLY A 173 -8.28 -23.69 34.22
CA GLY A 173 -9.18 -23.30 33.14
C GLY A 173 -10.09 -22.13 33.52
N LYS A 174 -9.85 -20.96 32.92
CA LYS A 174 -10.78 -19.83 32.93
C LYS A 174 -10.79 -19.16 31.55
N ASN A 175 -12.01 -18.87 31.08
CA ASN A 175 -12.39 -18.25 29.82
C ASN A 175 -11.32 -17.39 29.15
N LEU A 176 -10.89 -17.79 27.96
CA LEU A 176 -10.02 -16.99 27.09
C LEU A 176 -10.73 -15.64 26.82
N PRO A 177 -10.09 -14.47 27.04
CA PRO A 177 -10.73 -13.18 26.81
C PRO A 177 -11.26 -13.09 25.38
N SER A 178 -12.44 -12.48 25.19
CA SER A 178 -12.95 -12.25 23.83
C SER A 178 -11.88 -11.49 23.02
N VAL A 179 -11.80 -11.73 21.70
CA VAL A 179 -10.85 -11.03 20.82
C VAL A 179 -10.90 -9.51 21.04
N ASN A 180 -12.09 -8.96 21.31
CA ASN A 180 -12.31 -7.55 21.64
C ASN A 180 -11.66 -7.11 22.95
N GLU A 181 -11.67 -7.94 23.98
CA GLU A 181 -11.00 -7.67 25.26
C GLU A 181 -9.48 -7.80 25.13
N PHE A 182 -9.01 -8.78 24.36
CA PHE A 182 -7.60 -8.92 24.02
C PHE A 182 -7.06 -7.71 23.24
N MET A 183 -7.83 -7.18 22.27
CA MET A 183 -7.42 -5.98 21.51
C MET A 183 -7.38 -4.72 22.38
N ARG A 184 -8.40 -4.51 23.24
CA ARG A 184 -8.45 -3.37 24.17
C ARG A 184 -7.26 -3.36 25.12
N ARG A 185 -6.91 -4.51 25.72
CA ARG A 185 -5.76 -4.61 26.64
C ARG A 185 -4.42 -4.33 25.97
N ARG A 186 -4.31 -4.53 24.65
CA ARG A 186 -3.06 -4.35 23.89
C ARG A 186 -2.98 -3.02 23.13
N GLY A 187 -3.99 -2.15 23.22
CA GLY A 187 -3.94 -0.78 22.71
C GLY A 187 -3.84 -0.68 21.18
N PHE A 188 -4.55 -1.54 20.45
CA PHE A 188 -4.72 -1.42 19.00
C PHE A 188 -6.16 -1.75 18.57
N PHE A 189 -6.58 -1.25 17.41
CA PHE A 189 -7.84 -1.61 16.76
C PHE A 189 -7.56 -2.38 15.44
N SER A 190 -8.61 -2.91 14.80
CA SER A 190 -8.47 -3.71 13.57
C SER A 190 -9.62 -3.50 12.59
N LEU A 191 -9.60 -4.22 11.47
CA LEU A 191 -10.76 -4.28 10.58
C LEU A 191 -11.94 -4.90 11.33
N GLY A 192 -13.11 -4.29 11.16
CA GLY A 192 -14.34 -4.66 11.86
C GLY A 192 -14.51 -3.99 13.24
N SER A 193 -13.49 -3.32 13.78
CA SER A 193 -13.63 -2.53 15.01
C SER A 193 -14.69 -1.44 14.88
N THR A 194 -15.38 -1.15 15.97
CA THR A 194 -16.40 -0.09 16.02
C THR A 194 -15.77 1.30 16.10
N LYS A 195 -16.51 2.36 15.78
CA LYS A 195 -16.05 3.74 16.00
C LYS A 195 -15.67 3.99 17.45
N GLN A 196 -16.44 3.46 18.40
CA GLN A 196 -16.15 3.57 19.83
C GLN A 196 -14.83 2.88 20.20
N GLN A 197 -14.57 1.68 19.67
CA GLN A 197 -13.30 0.98 19.88
C GLN A 197 -12.12 1.75 19.29
N VAL A 198 -12.28 2.34 18.10
CA VAL A 198 -11.26 3.21 17.50
C VAL A 198 -11.01 4.40 18.41
N MET A 199 -12.04 5.09 18.88
CA MET A 199 -11.91 6.27 19.73
C MET A 199 -11.26 5.95 21.08
N ALA A 200 -11.56 4.78 21.67
CA ALA A 200 -10.92 4.32 22.90
C ALA A 200 -9.42 4.01 22.75
N VAL A 201 -8.98 3.61 21.55
CA VAL A 201 -7.58 3.25 21.29
C VAL A 201 -6.77 4.43 20.75
N GLN A 202 -7.36 5.19 19.83
CA GLN A 202 -6.69 6.22 19.04
C GLN A 202 -6.98 7.63 19.54
N GLY A 203 -8.10 7.85 20.24
CA GLY A 203 -8.63 9.18 20.54
C GLY A 203 -9.51 9.75 19.44
N PRO A 204 -9.98 11.01 19.62
CA PRO A 204 -10.82 11.68 18.63
C PRO A 204 -10.06 11.93 17.31
N PRO A 205 -10.72 11.82 16.15
CA PRO A 205 -10.10 12.14 14.86
C PRO A 205 -9.91 13.65 14.68
N ASP A 206 -8.89 14.03 13.92
CA ASP A 206 -8.64 15.44 13.56
C ASP A 206 -9.77 15.99 12.69
N ARG A 207 -10.32 15.15 11.80
CA ARG A 207 -11.45 15.50 10.92
C ARG A 207 -12.32 14.28 10.62
N VAL A 208 -13.60 14.55 10.35
CA VAL A 208 -14.57 13.55 9.86
C VAL A 208 -15.19 14.07 8.57
N TYR A 209 -15.19 13.26 7.52
CA TYR A 209 -15.85 13.58 6.25
C TYR A 209 -16.62 12.37 5.74
N GLY A 210 -17.96 12.47 5.74
CA GLY A 210 -18.85 11.37 5.38
C GLY A 210 -18.56 10.12 6.19
N ARG A 211 -18.11 9.05 5.51
CA ARG A 211 -17.78 7.75 6.12
C ARG A 211 -16.29 7.59 6.46
N ALA A 212 -15.51 8.65 6.41
CA ALA A 212 -14.08 8.61 6.67
C ALA A 212 -13.69 9.44 7.89
N TRP A 213 -12.83 8.86 8.74
CA TRP A 213 -12.16 9.58 9.83
C TRP A 213 -10.70 9.79 9.47
N TYR A 214 -10.19 10.97 9.80
CA TYR A 214 -8.83 11.39 9.49
C TYR A 214 -8.07 11.57 10.78
N TYR A 215 -6.97 10.84 10.88
CA TYR A 215 -5.91 11.11 11.84
C TYR A 215 -4.79 11.65 10.96
N GLY A 216 -4.83 12.97 10.79
CA GLY A 216 -4.12 13.87 9.89
C GLY A 216 -3.94 13.34 8.48
N LEU A 217 -2.95 12.49 8.20
CA LEU A 217 -2.74 11.90 6.86
C LEU A 217 -3.17 10.45 6.76
N SER A 218 -3.28 9.77 7.89
CA SER A 218 -3.90 8.47 7.95
C SER A 218 -5.42 8.59 7.95
N MET A 219 -6.06 7.60 7.33
CA MET A 219 -7.50 7.60 7.08
C MET A 219 -8.10 6.26 7.47
N LEU A 220 -9.27 6.30 8.09
CA LEU A 220 -10.11 5.13 8.33
C LEU A 220 -11.39 5.25 7.52
N PHE A 221 -11.79 4.16 6.87
CA PHE A 221 -13.05 4.06 6.14
C PHE A 221 -14.03 3.19 6.93
N PHE A 222 -15.26 3.69 7.10
CA PHE A 222 -16.31 2.99 7.82
C PHE A 222 -17.45 2.55 6.90
N GLU A 223 -18.06 1.42 7.23
CA GLU A 223 -19.37 1.03 6.74
C GLU A 223 -20.27 0.82 7.95
N GLY A 224 -21.32 1.65 8.06
CA GLY A 224 -22.05 1.81 9.31
C GLY A 224 -21.11 2.24 10.44
N ASP A 225 -20.99 1.37 11.44
CA ASP A 225 -20.13 1.59 12.61
C ASP A 225 -18.79 0.85 12.54
N ARG A 226 -18.52 0.07 11.48
CA ARG A 226 -17.34 -0.81 11.42
C ARG A 226 -16.25 -0.31 10.48
N VAL A 227 -14.99 -0.43 10.90
CA VAL A 227 -13.83 -0.18 10.04
C VAL A 227 -13.79 -1.21 8.92
N VAL A 228 -13.87 -0.77 7.66
CA VAL A 228 -13.80 -1.63 6.46
C VAL A 228 -12.52 -1.45 5.65
N GLY A 229 -11.78 -0.39 5.93
CA GLY A 229 -10.51 -0.10 5.27
C GLY A 229 -9.78 1.01 5.99
N TYR A 230 -8.52 1.20 5.61
CA TYR A 230 -7.68 2.25 6.17
C TYR A 230 -6.51 2.54 5.24
N ASP A 231 -5.93 3.71 5.40
CA ASP A 231 -4.63 4.11 4.88
C ASP A 231 -3.80 4.59 6.07
N ASN A 232 -2.83 3.80 6.55
CA ASN A 232 -1.98 4.15 7.70
C ASN A 232 -0.70 4.82 7.21
N PHE A 233 -0.89 5.90 6.46
CA PHE A 233 0.16 6.52 5.66
C PHE A 233 1.35 6.98 6.49
N ASP A 234 1.09 7.66 7.60
CA ASP A 234 2.10 8.22 8.50
C ASP A 234 2.38 7.32 9.71
N GLY A 235 1.87 6.08 9.67
CA GLY A 235 2.11 5.07 10.71
C GLY A 235 1.42 5.33 12.05
N ARG A 236 0.71 6.46 12.21
CA ARG A 236 0.18 6.86 13.52
C ARG A 236 -1.04 6.06 13.97
N LEU A 237 -1.74 5.39 13.05
CA LEU A 237 -2.87 4.56 13.45
C LEU A 237 -2.32 3.38 14.24
N ARG A 238 -2.85 3.21 15.45
CA ARG A 238 -2.66 2.05 16.32
C ARG A 238 -3.49 0.88 15.78
N ILE A 239 -3.31 0.57 14.51
CA ILE A 239 -4.02 -0.49 13.80
C ILE A 239 -3.12 -1.72 13.69
N ARG A 240 -3.67 -2.89 14.00
CA ARG A 240 -2.99 -4.16 13.78
C ARG A 240 -3.98 -5.19 13.31
N LEU A 241 -3.64 -5.84 12.20
CA LEU A 241 -4.36 -7.02 11.73
C LEU A 241 -3.77 -8.23 12.45
N VAL A 242 -4.66 -9.10 12.96
CA VAL A 242 -4.30 -10.38 13.55
C VAL A 242 -5.03 -11.50 12.82
N PRO A 243 -4.34 -12.61 12.50
CA PRO A 243 -4.96 -13.75 11.83
C PRO A 243 -6.00 -14.37 12.76
N ARG A 244 -7.06 -14.94 12.19
CA ARG A 244 -8.17 -15.53 12.97
C ARG A 244 -7.76 -16.85 13.60
N LYS A 245 -6.84 -17.57 12.95
CA LYS A 245 -6.25 -18.83 13.41
C LYS A 245 -4.74 -18.73 13.30
N LEU A 246 -4.06 -19.09 14.38
CA LEU A 246 -2.60 -19.28 14.36
C LEU A 246 -2.33 -20.71 13.91
N PRO A 247 -1.66 -20.93 12.75
CA PRO A 247 -1.20 -22.26 12.39
C PRO A 247 -0.07 -22.69 13.32
N GLN A 248 0.17 -23.99 13.42
CA GLN A 248 1.33 -24.54 14.14
C GLN A 248 2.65 -24.02 13.57
N THR A 249 2.66 -23.63 12.30
CA THR A 249 3.85 -23.18 11.59
C THR A 249 3.54 -22.02 10.65
N ILE A 250 4.43 -21.04 10.62
CA ILE A 250 4.31 -19.85 9.79
C ILE A 250 5.02 -20.12 8.45
N PRO A 251 4.33 -20.03 7.30
CA PRO A 251 4.98 -20.13 6.00
C PRO A 251 6.05 -19.04 5.83
N SER A 252 7.14 -19.33 5.12
CA SER A 252 8.14 -18.31 4.77
C SER A 252 7.69 -17.37 3.64
N TRP A 253 6.67 -17.78 2.88
CA TRP A 253 6.13 -17.03 1.75
C TRP A 253 4.65 -17.37 1.54
N PHE A 254 3.92 -16.47 0.89
CA PHE A 254 2.56 -16.71 0.41
C PHE A 254 2.55 -16.94 -1.11
N THR A 255 1.45 -17.48 -1.64
CA THR A 255 1.30 -17.75 -3.08
C THR A 255 -0.11 -17.47 -3.57
N LEU A 256 -0.38 -17.76 -4.85
CA LEU A 256 -1.74 -17.67 -5.39
C LEU A 256 -2.65 -18.65 -4.67
N GLY A 257 -3.83 -18.19 -4.27
CA GLY A 257 -4.80 -18.97 -3.49
C GLY A 257 -4.61 -18.91 -1.97
N SER A 258 -3.48 -18.38 -1.47
CA SER A 258 -3.28 -18.13 -0.03
C SER A 258 -4.40 -17.25 0.53
N SER A 259 -4.79 -17.50 1.76
CA SER A 259 -5.75 -16.73 2.52
C SER A 259 -5.17 -15.39 2.98
N LYS A 260 -6.04 -14.44 3.34
CA LYS A 260 -5.64 -13.21 4.02
C LYS A 260 -4.83 -13.46 5.31
N ASP A 261 -5.14 -14.51 6.05
CA ASP A 261 -4.45 -14.85 7.29
C ASP A 261 -3.03 -15.36 7.02
N GLU A 262 -2.83 -16.17 5.98
CA GLU A 262 -1.48 -16.60 5.54
C GLU A 262 -0.65 -15.42 5.05
N VAL A 263 -1.24 -14.50 4.26
CA VAL A 263 -0.54 -13.28 3.84
C VAL A 263 -0.17 -12.43 5.05
N LEU A 264 -1.05 -12.30 6.03
CA LEU A 264 -0.79 -11.54 7.25
C LEU A 264 0.30 -12.18 8.12
N LEU A 265 0.34 -13.51 8.21
CA LEU A 265 1.37 -14.26 8.92
C LEU A 265 2.75 -14.11 8.27
N VAL A 266 2.79 -14.12 6.94
CA VAL A 266 4.01 -14.02 6.13
C VAL A 266 4.53 -12.57 6.05
N GLN A 267 3.62 -11.61 5.85
CA GLN A 267 3.96 -10.24 5.45
C GLN A 267 3.69 -9.21 6.54
N GLY A 268 2.85 -9.52 7.52
CA GLY A 268 2.43 -8.59 8.57
C GLY A 268 1.30 -7.65 8.14
N THR A 269 1.03 -6.66 9.00
CA THR A 269 -0.08 -5.71 8.81
C THR A 269 0.19 -4.82 7.60
N PRO A 270 -0.69 -4.81 6.57
CA PRO A 270 -0.53 -3.93 5.41
C PRO A 270 -0.58 -2.46 5.83
N THR A 271 0.15 -1.64 5.09
CA THR A 271 0.15 -0.18 5.24
C THR A 271 -1.20 0.44 4.88
N ARG A 272 -1.93 -0.20 3.95
CA ARG A 272 -3.26 0.23 3.53
C ARG A 272 -4.12 -0.96 3.12
N VAL A 273 -5.41 -0.88 3.43
CA VAL A 273 -6.43 -1.81 2.98
C VAL A 273 -7.55 -1.02 2.32
N PHE A 274 -7.79 -1.33 1.04
CA PHE A 274 -8.89 -0.73 0.29
C PHE A 274 -9.62 -1.81 -0.51
N ARG A 275 -10.89 -2.04 -0.17
CA ARG A 275 -11.73 -3.09 -0.77
C ARG A 275 -11.03 -4.45 -0.70
N SER A 276 -10.78 -5.06 -1.85
CA SER A 276 -10.14 -6.37 -1.97
C SER A 276 -8.63 -6.27 -2.25
N VAL A 277 -7.98 -5.16 -1.92
CA VAL A 277 -6.55 -4.95 -2.17
C VAL A 277 -5.85 -4.56 -0.87
N TRP A 278 -4.76 -5.27 -0.57
CA TRP A 278 -3.82 -4.89 0.50
C TRP A 278 -2.57 -4.29 -0.12
N TYR A 279 -2.04 -3.27 0.55
CA TYR A 279 -0.89 -2.50 0.10
C TYR A 279 0.22 -2.59 1.13
N TYR A 280 1.43 -2.85 0.65
CA TYR A 280 2.68 -2.85 1.41
C TYR A 280 3.60 -1.79 0.80
N GLY A 281 3.24 -0.52 0.99
CA GLY A 281 3.83 0.59 0.25
C GLY A 281 3.34 0.60 -1.21
N LEU A 282 4.25 0.33 -2.15
CA LEU A 282 3.94 0.23 -3.58
C LEU A 282 3.47 -1.16 -4.01
N ASP A 283 3.83 -2.18 -3.24
CA ASP A 283 3.47 -3.54 -3.56
C ASP A 283 2.03 -3.82 -3.15
N LYS A 284 1.36 -4.68 -3.92
CA LYS A 284 -0.06 -4.94 -3.76
C LYS A 284 -0.35 -6.42 -3.78
N VAL A 285 -1.31 -6.83 -2.97
CA VAL A 285 -1.89 -8.16 -3.02
C VAL A 285 -3.37 -8.01 -3.32
N PHE A 286 -3.82 -8.66 -4.40
CA PHE A 286 -5.21 -8.63 -4.85
C PHE A 286 -5.92 -9.87 -4.33
N PHE A 287 -7.09 -9.67 -3.74
CA PHE A 287 -7.91 -10.74 -3.18
C PHE A 287 -9.23 -10.89 -3.93
N LYS A 288 -9.72 -12.13 -3.98
CA LYS A 288 -11.10 -12.46 -4.33
C LYS A 288 -11.57 -13.59 -3.43
N ASN A 289 -12.76 -13.47 -2.86
CA ASN A 289 -13.31 -14.47 -1.92
C ASN A 289 -12.33 -14.82 -0.78
N GLY A 290 -11.60 -13.83 -0.28
CA GLY A 290 -10.63 -14.00 0.81
C GLY A 290 -9.29 -14.63 0.41
N ARG A 291 -9.07 -14.94 -0.87
CA ARG A 291 -7.86 -15.60 -1.39
C ARG A 291 -7.09 -14.73 -2.37
N VAL A 292 -5.76 -14.86 -2.37
CA VAL A 292 -4.86 -14.16 -3.29
C VAL A 292 -5.16 -14.60 -4.74
N VAL A 293 -5.40 -13.63 -5.62
CA VAL A 293 -5.63 -13.86 -7.07
C VAL A 293 -4.60 -13.17 -7.96
N GLY A 294 -3.69 -12.42 -7.35
CA GLY A 294 -2.64 -11.70 -8.06
C GLY A 294 -1.89 -10.78 -7.09
N TYR A 295 -0.82 -10.20 -7.59
CA TYR A 295 -0.01 -9.25 -6.85
C TYR A 295 0.80 -8.37 -7.81
N ASP A 296 1.19 -7.19 -7.32
CA ASP A 296 2.22 -6.33 -7.91
C ASP A 296 3.41 -6.34 -6.91
N ASN A 297 4.58 -6.88 -7.27
CA ASN A 297 5.79 -6.89 -6.41
C ASN A 297 6.90 -5.99 -7.00
N PHE A 298 6.58 -4.71 -7.22
CA PHE A 298 7.50 -3.76 -7.87
C PHE A 298 8.78 -3.52 -7.09
N THR A 299 8.73 -3.58 -5.76
CA THR A 299 9.90 -3.32 -4.91
C THR A 299 10.62 -4.59 -4.47
N GLY A 300 10.07 -5.77 -4.78
CA GLY A 300 10.60 -7.06 -4.35
C GLY A 300 10.37 -7.39 -2.87
N ARG A 301 9.57 -6.58 -2.15
CA ARG A 301 9.37 -6.72 -0.70
C ARG A 301 8.22 -7.66 -0.31
N LEU A 302 7.41 -8.11 -1.26
CA LEU A 302 6.45 -9.18 -0.97
C LEU A 302 7.21 -10.50 -0.86
N ASN A 303 7.01 -11.18 0.26
CA ASN A 303 7.43 -12.57 0.49
C ASN A 303 6.49 -13.51 -0.27
N VAL A 304 6.49 -13.41 -1.61
CA VAL A 304 5.66 -14.19 -2.51
C VAL A 304 6.51 -15.18 -3.30
N ARG A 305 6.05 -16.42 -3.42
CA ARG A 305 6.70 -17.44 -4.27
C ARG A 305 5.67 -18.30 -4.96
N LEU A 306 5.84 -18.50 -6.26
CA LEU A 306 5.11 -19.49 -7.03
C LEU A 306 6.00 -20.71 -7.20
N VAL A 307 5.43 -21.89 -6.95
CA VAL A 307 6.07 -23.19 -7.15
C VAL A 307 5.13 -24.08 -7.99
N PRO A 308 5.66 -24.96 -8.85
CA PRO A 308 4.83 -25.90 -9.61
C PRO A 308 3.96 -26.76 -8.68
N SER A 309 2.79 -27.17 -9.15
CA SER A 309 1.84 -27.95 -8.33
C SER A 309 2.26 -29.41 -8.09
N SER A 310 3.20 -29.93 -8.87
CA SER A 310 3.85 -31.22 -8.64
C SER A 310 5.36 -31.07 -8.54
N SER A 311 5.96 -31.65 -7.50
CA SER A 311 7.42 -31.75 -7.32
C SER A 311 8.11 -32.62 -8.37
N VAL A 312 7.34 -33.40 -9.14
CA VAL A 312 7.80 -34.28 -10.23
C VAL A 312 8.11 -33.51 -11.52
N PHE A 313 7.93 -32.18 -11.54
CA PHE A 313 8.46 -31.37 -12.63
C PHE A 313 9.99 -31.27 -12.57
N THR A 314 10.67 -32.36 -12.91
CA THR A 314 12.04 -32.34 -13.41
C THR A 314 11.98 -31.95 -14.88
N SER A 315 11.69 -30.67 -15.16
CA SER A 315 11.71 -30.25 -16.55
C SER A 315 13.18 -30.20 -17.01
N ASP A 316 13.64 -31.23 -17.71
CA ASP A 316 14.86 -31.16 -18.53
C ASP A 316 14.77 -30.00 -19.55
N LYS A 317 13.54 -29.55 -19.83
CA LYS A 317 13.26 -28.32 -20.56
C LYS A 317 13.82 -27.11 -19.80
N ARG A 318 14.85 -26.49 -20.39
CA ARG A 318 15.41 -25.20 -19.96
C ARG A 318 14.62 -23.99 -20.47
N LEU A 319 13.67 -24.21 -21.37
CA LEU A 319 12.88 -23.18 -22.07
C LEU A 319 11.40 -23.57 -22.06
N PHE A 320 10.51 -22.60 -21.94
CA PHE A 320 9.08 -22.78 -22.16
C PHE A 320 8.67 -22.31 -23.57
N THR A 321 7.54 -22.77 -24.08
CA THR A 321 7.05 -22.46 -25.44
C THR A 321 5.60 -21.96 -25.40
N ILE A 322 5.07 -21.57 -26.56
CA ILE A 322 3.62 -21.52 -26.74
C ILE A 322 3.05 -22.92 -26.45
N GLY A 323 1.92 -22.97 -25.75
CA GLY A 323 1.32 -24.21 -25.26
C GLY A 323 1.82 -24.65 -23.88
N SER A 324 2.91 -24.09 -23.34
CA SER A 324 3.36 -24.47 -21.99
C SER A 324 2.33 -24.15 -20.91
N THR A 325 2.27 -24.95 -19.86
CA THR A 325 1.40 -24.71 -18.71
C THR A 325 2.00 -23.65 -17.76
N PRO A 326 1.21 -23.04 -16.86
CA PRO A 326 1.72 -22.20 -15.79
C PRO A 326 2.81 -22.88 -14.95
N ASP A 327 2.69 -24.18 -14.68
CA ASP A 327 3.68 -24.94 -13.91
C ASP A 327 5.00 -25.09 -14.66
N GLU A 328 4.97 -25.36 -15.96
CA GLU A 328 6.18 -25.36 -16.80
C GLU A 328 6.82 -23.97 -16.84
N VAL A 329 6.03 -22.90 -16.93
CA VAL A 329 6.55 -21.53 -16.89
C VAL A 329 7.17 -21.23 -15.52
N ILE A 330 6.55 -21.62 -14.40
CA ILE A 330 7.14 -21.44 -13.06
C ILE A 330 8.43 -22.27 -12.92
N ALA A 331 8.45 -23.52 -13.37
CA ALA A 331 9.61 -24.39 -13.27
C ALA A 331 10.81 -23.81 -14.03
N VAL A 332 10.57 -23.29 -15.23
CA VAL A 332 11.61 -22.72 -16.08
C VAL A 332 12.01 -21.31 -15.62
N GLN A 333 11.02 -20.43 -15.44
CA GLN A 333 11.22 -18.98 -15.30
C GLN A 333 11.23 -18.51 -13.83
N GLY A 334 10.60 -19.25 -12.94
CA GLY A 334 10.43 -18.88 -11.53
C GLY A 334 9.24 -17.97 -11.26
N THR A 335 9.29 -17.27 -10.12
CA THR A 335 8.19 -16.42 -9.63
C THR A 335 8.10 -15.12 -10.44
N PRO A 336 6.94 -14.81 -11.06
CA PRO A 336 6.74 -13.56 -11.77
C PRO A 336 6.75 -12.37 -10.82
N THR A 337 7.24 -11.23 -11.30
CA THR A 337 7.22 -9.94 -10.59
C THR A 337 5.79 -9.42 -10.37
N ARG A 338 4.87 -9.77 -11.27
CA ARG A 338 3.46 -9.36 -11.17
C ARG A 338 2.55 -10.39 -11.82
N VAL A 339 1.40 -10.61 -11.20
CA VAL A 339 0.34 -11.49 -11.71
C VAL A 339 -0.97 -10.73 -11.73
N GLN A 340 -1.55 -10.61 -12.93
CA GLN A 340 -2.86 -10.00 -13.14
C GLN A 340 -3.74 -10.91 -14.00
N ARG A 341 -4.71 -11.57 -13.35
CA ARG A 341 -5.63 -12.52 -14.02
C ARG A 341 -4.84 -13.60 -14.76
N ASN A 342 -4.94 -13.65 -16.09
CA ASN A 342 -4.28 -14.61 -16.97
C ASN A 342 -2.98 -14.08 -17.57
N ARG A 343 -2.42 -12.98 -17.04
CA ARG A 343 -1.21 -12.37 -17.54
C ARG A 343 -0.17 -12.29 -16.43
N TRP A 344 1.01 -12.82 -16.70
CA TRP A 344 2.15 -12.78 -15.80
C TRP A 344 3.22 -11.89 -16.39
N TYR A 345 3.94 -11.22 -15.51
CA TYR A 345 5.00 -10.30 -15.86
C TYR A 345 6.28 -10.69 -15.16
N TYR A 346 7.36 -10.75 -15.93
CA TYR A 346 8.73 -10.90 -15.48
C TYR A 346 9.46 -9.61 -15.82
N GLY A 347 9.40 -8.63 -14.92
CA GLY A 347 9.72 -7.24 -15.25
C GLY A 347 8.85 -6.79 -16.42
N LEU A 348 9.51 -6.52 -17.54
CA LEU A 348 8.88 -6.07 -18.78
C LEU A 348 8.24 -7.12 -19.64
N SER A 349 8.76 -8.33 -19.55
CA SER A 349 8.29 -9.39 -20.41
C SER A 349 7.02 -9.97 -19.84
N GLU A 350 6.12 -10.34 -20.73
CA GLU A 350 4.79 -10.79 -20.34
C GLU A 350 4.41 -12.08 -21.03
N VAL A 351 3.69 -12.90 -20.27
CA VAL A 351 3.19 -14.20 -20.69
C VAL A 351 1.67 -14.17 -20.46
N ILE A 352 0.91 -14.39 -21.53
CA ILE A 352 -0.55 -14.47 -21.46
C ILE A 352 -0.97 -15.92 -21.59
N PHE A 353 -1.80 -16.36 -20.67
CA PHE A 353 -2.38 -17.70 -20.67
C PHE A 353 -3.81 -17.66 -21.24
N ARG A 354 -4.18 -18.65 -22.06
CA ARG A 354 -5.56 -18.93 -22.45
C ARG A 354 -5.83 -20.41 -22.26
N LYS A 355 -6.98 -20.74 -21.65
CA LYS A 355 -7.38 -22.12 -21.33
C LYS A 355 -6.26 -22.93 -20.64
N GLY A 356 -5.51 -22.29 -19.73
CA GLY A 356 -4.45 -22.94 -18.96
C GLY A 356 -3.10 -23.13 -19.65
N HIS A 357 -2.90 -22.56 -20.84
CA HIS A 357 -1.66 -22.70 -21.60
C HIS A 357 -1.16 -21.34 -22.08
N VAL A 358 0.16 -21.19 -22.24
CA VAL A 358 0.80 -20.01 -22.82
C VAL A 358 0.23 -19.83 -24.23
N ALA A 359 -0.46 -18.72 -24.44
CA ALA A 359 -1.09 -18.39 -25.71
C ALA A 359 -0.35 -17.28 -26.45
N TRP A 360 0.39 -16.46 -25.72
CA TRP A 360 1.15 -15.36 -26.27
C TRP A 360 2.25 -14.93 -25.31
N VAL A 361 3.38 -14.52 -25.87
CA VAL A 361 4.57 -14.08 -25.14
C VAL A 361 5.09 -12.81 -25.80
N ASN A 362 5.43 -11.82 -24.97
CA ASN A 362 6.23 -10.68 -25.38
C ASN A 362 7.47 -10.63 -24.48
N ASN A 363 8.63 -10.88 -25.08
CA ASN A 363 9.91 -10.97 -24.38
C ASN A 363 10.74 -9.68 -24.55
N ILE A 364 10.12 -8.51 -24.42
CA ILE A 364 10.79 -7.24 -24.68
C ILE A 364 11.94 -6.96 -23.70
N GLY A 365 11.84 -7.49 -22.48
CA GLY A 365 12.91 -7.42 -21.48
C GLY A 365 14.04 -8.42 -21.70
N LYS A 366 13.96 -9.27 -22.74
CA LYS A 366 14.94 -10.33 -23.07
C LYS A 366 15.35 -11.20 -21.88
N ASN A 367 14.42 -11.41 -20.96
CA ASN A 367 14.65 -12.11 -19.70
C ASN A 367 13.82 -13.37 -19.56
N LEU A 368 12.92 -13.66 -20.50
CA LEU A 368 12.20 -14.93 -20.55
C LEU A 368 13.08 -16.01 -21.18
N LYS A 369 13.14 -17.15 -20.52
CA LYS A 369 13.62 -18.43 -21.04
C LYS A 369 12.54 -19.05 -21.95
N PHE A 370 12.24 -18.35 -23.03
CA PHE A 370 11.18 -18.69 -23.98
C PHE A 370 11.76 -19.07 -25.35
N MET A 371 11.23 -20.13 -25.96
CA MET A 371 11.53 -20.51 -27.34
C MET A 371 10.34 -20.17 -28.26
N SER A 372 10.60 -19.34 -29.27
CA SER A 372 9.60 -18.99 -30.29
C SER A 372 9.39 -20.16 -31.28
N PRO A 373 8.14 -20.41 -31.74
CA PRO A 373 7.84 -21.49 -32.69
C PRO A 373 8.61 -21.44 -34.02
N SER A 374 9.14 -20.28 -34.43
CA SER A 374 9.87 -20.10 -35.69
C SER A 374 11.40 -20.20 -35.58
N GLY A 375 11.96 -20.52 -34.40
CA GLY A 375 13.41 -20.57 -34.20
C GLY A 375 14.13 -19.22 -34.33
N GLN A 376 13.43 -18.14 -34.66
CA GLN A 376 13.99 -16.79 -34.66
C GLN A 376 13.99 -16.23 -33.24
N GLU A 377 15.19 -15.97 -32.73
CA GLU A 377 15.40 -15.02 -31.65
C GLU A 377 14.68 -13.71 -32.02
N ILE A 378 13.73 -13.28 -31.18
CA ILE A 378 13.08 -11.99 -31.35
C ILE A 378 14.08 -10.92 -30.90
N GLY A 379 14.98 -10.59 -31.82
CA GLY A 379 15.99 -9.54 -31.69
C GLY A 379 16.14 -8.87 -33.05
N LYS A 380 15.87 -7.56 -33.07
CA LYS A 380 15.90 -6.60 -34.19
C LYS A 380 14.56 -6.41 -34.90
N ARG A 381 13.79 -5.44 -34.38
CA ARG A 381 13.45 -4.27 -35.18
C ARG A 381 13.76 -3.03 -34.37
#